data_AF-A0A183AWD2-F1
#
_entry.id   AF-A0A183AWD2-F1
#
_cell.length_a   1.000
_cell.length_b   1.000
_cell.length_c   1.000
_cell.angle_alpha   90.00
_cell.angle_beta   90.00
_cell.angle_gamma   90.00
#
_symmetry.space_group_name_H-M   'P 1'
#
loop_
_entity.id
_entity.type
_entity.pdbx_description
1 polymer ?
#
loop_
_entity_poly.entity_id
_entity_poly.type
_entity_poly.pdbx_seq_one_letter_code
_entity_poly.pdbx_strand_id
1 'polypeptide(L)'
;MALPDPPDSMKSITMFLKCATEHDTRDPVVAYYCRLCAFQKGFGIDASSQAAKSFLNKLMSHLEASKKQLATNECITSETLGLAHVESYALKLFNFACQRDLNADFGRATVKSFYTAGVLLDVATTLGNPNDELEKARKYAKWKAVYIIQCQKNGETPVAGPAAANENDDLPTRATTALLIAIS
;
A
#
# COMPACT_ATOMS: atom_id res chain seq x y z
N MET A 1 -21.43 -1.85 3.54
CA MET A 1 -22.04 -0.52 3.69
C MET A 1 -21.19 0.44 2.88
N ALA A 2 -21.74 1.16 1.91
CA ALA A 2 -20.92 2.06 1.10
C ALA A 2 -20.47 3.27 1.94
N LEU A 3 -19.17 3.54 1.95
CA LEU A 3 -18.62 4.75 2.58
C LEU A 3 -18.88 5.94 1.65
N PRO A 4 -19.22 7.13 2.19
CA PRO A 4 -19.25 8.35 1.38
C PRO A 4 -17.83 8.69 0.89
N ASP A 5 -17.72 9.56 -0.11
CA ASP A 5 -16.42 10.09 -0.51
C ASP A 5 -15.79 10.92 0.61
N PRO A 6 -14.45 10.86 0.79
CA PRO A 6 -13.76 11.69 1.77
C PRO A 6 -13.85 13.17 1.37
N PRO A 7 -13.89 14.10 2.35
CA PRO A 7 -13.87 15.53 2.07
C PRO A 7 -12.57 15.94 1.36
N ASP A 8 -12.59 17.08 0.66
CA ASP A 8 -11.44 17.58 -0.11
C ASP A 8 -10.16 17.72 0.74
N SER A 9 -10.30 18.05 2.03
CA SER A 9 -9.18 18.13 2.99
C SER A 9 -8.46 16.80 3.17
N MET A 10 -9.13 15.66 2.92
CA MET A 10 -8.60 14.30 3.13
C MET A 10 -8.30 13.56 1.83
N LYS A 11 -8.09 14.25 0.70
CA LYS A 11 -7.79 13.56 -0.58
C LYS A 11 -6.66 12.53 -0.50
N SER A 12 -5.67 12.77 0.35
CA SER A 12 -4.52 11.87 0.55
C SER A 12 -4.90 10.48 1.08
N ILE A 13 -6.04 10.31 1.77
CA ILE A 13 -6.44 8.99 2.28
C ILE A 13 -7.19 8.15 1.24
N THR A 14 -7.58 8.74 0.11
CA THR A 14 -8.39 8.08 -0.94
C THR A 14 -7.72 6.83 -1.49
N MET A 15 -6.38 6.80 -1.58
CA MET A 15 -5.64 5.64 -2.06
C MET A 15 -5.83 4.40 -1.16
N PHE A 16 -5.89 4.59 0.16
CA PHE A 16 -6.16 3.50 1.09
C PHE A 16 -7.60 2.99 0.97
N LEU A 17 -8.57 3.89 0.84
CA LEU A 17 -9.99 3.52 0.68
C LEU A 17 -10.23 2.76 -0.61
N LYS A 18 -9.62 3.21 -1.73
CA LYS A 18 -9.69 2.48 -3.00
C LYS A 18 -9.04 1.11 -2.90
N CYS A 19 -7.85 1.04 -2.29
CA CYS A 19 -7.18 -0.24 -2.05
C CYS A 19 -8.05 -1.18 -1.21
N ALA A 20 -8.71 -0.66 -0.16
CA ALA A 20 -9.62 -1.44 0.67
C ALA A 20 -10.79 -2.01 -0.14
N THR A 21 -11.46 -1.18 -0.95
CA THR A 21 -12.57 -1.61 -1.81
C THR A 21 -12.15 -2.71 -2.79
N GLU A 22 -10.95 -2.64 -3.37
CA GLU A 22 -10.43 -3.70 -4.24
C GLU A 22 -10.17 -5.03 -3.51
N HIS A 23 -10.04 -5.01 -2.19
CA HIS A 23 -9.76 -6.18 -1.36
C HIS A 23 -10.98 -6.65 -0.55
N ASP A 24 -12.13 -5.96 -0.60
CA ASP A 24 -13.31 -6.30 0.21
C ASP A 24 -13.73 -7.78 0.10
N THR A 25 -13.64 -8.35 -1.10
CA THR A 25 -13.98 -9.77 -1.34
C THR A 25 -12.76 -10.68 -1.36
N ARG A 26 -11.61 -10.18 -1.82
CA ARG A 26 -10.40 -10.98 -2.01
C ARG A 26 -9.65 -11.24 -0.71
N ASP A 27 -9.55 -10.21 0.14
CA ASP A 27 -8.85 -10.27 1.41
C ASP A 27 -9.44 -9.23 2.38
N PRO A 28 -10.48 -9.62 3.15
CA PRO A 28 -11.14 -8.73 4.10
C PRO A 28 -10.20 -8.19 5.21
N VAL A 29 -9.10 -8.88 5.51
CA VAL A 29 -8.10 -8.43 6.49
C VAL A 29 -7.35 -7.23 5.92
N VAL A 30 -6.83 -7.35 4.71
CA VAL A 30 -6.17 -6.23 4.01
C VAL A 30 -7.13 -5.04 3.88
N ALA A 31 -8.38 -5.30 3.51
CA ALA A 31 -9.40 -4.26 3.40
C ALA A 31 -9.66 -3.52 4.72
N TYR A 32 -9.66 -4.25 5.85
CA TYR A 32 -9.79 -3.67 7.19
C TYR A 32 -8.61 -2.75 7.53
N TYR A 33 -7.37 -3.23 7.37
CA TYR A 33 -6.18 -2.43 7.72
C TYR A 33 -5.96 -1.22 6.83
N CYS A 34 -6.32 -1.30 5.54
CA CYS A 34 -6.35 -0.13 4.67
C CYS A 34 -7.32 0.94 5.19
N ARG A 35 -8.53 0.55 5.61
CA ARG A 35 -9.50 1.49 6.21
C ARG A 35 -9.04 2.02 7.56
N LEU A 36 -8.37 1.21 8.38
CA LEU A 36 -7.81 1.63 9.66
C LEU A 36 -6.70 2.68 9.47
N CYS A 37 -5.80 2.46 8.51
CA CYS A 37 -4.79 3.43 8.12
C CYS A 37 -5.42 4.73 7.57
N ALA A 38 -6.44 4.61 6.73
CA ALA A 38 -7.20 5.77 6.23
C ALA A 38 -7.82 6.58 7.37
N PHE A 39 -8.39 5.90 8.38
CA PHE A 39 -8.97 6.55 9.55
C PHE A 39 -7.91 7.28 10.37
N GLN A 40 -6.80 6.63 10.74
CA GLN A 40 -5.75 7.26 11.53
C GLN A 40 -5.13 8.47 10.81
N LYS A 41 -4.80 8.34 9.52
CA LYS A 41 -4.28 9.47 8.74
C LYS A 41 -5.31 10.57 8.56
N GLY A 42 -6.58 10.22 8.29
CA GLY A 42 -7.66 11.18 8.14
C GLY A 42 -7.88 11.98 9.43
N PHE A 43 -7.91 11.29 10.57
CA PHE A 43 -8.03 11.91 11.89
C PHE A 43 -6.85 12.86 12.18
N GLY A 44 -5.63 12.50 11.77
CA GLY A 44 -4.46 13.38 11.89
C GLY A 44 -4.48 14.60 10.97
N ILE A 45 -5.27 14.58 9.89
CA ILE A 45 -5.41 15.71 8.95
C ILE A 45 -6.45 16.71 9.45
N ASP A 46 -7.64 16.24 9.79
CA ASP A 46 -8.74 17.07 10.27
C ASP A 46 -9.69 16.23 11.11
N ALA A 47 -9.75 16.51 12.41
CA ALA A 47 -10.70 15.89 13.33
C ALA A 47 -11.76 16.88 13.85
N SER A 48 -11.76 18.12 13.35
CA SER A 48 -12.49 19.24 13.94
C SER A 48 -13.66 19.67 13.08
N SER A 49 -13.50 19.70 11.75
CA SER A 49 -14.55 20.16 10.85
C SER A 49 -15.75 19.20 10.84
N GLN A 50 -16.94 19.75 10.62
CA GLN A 50 -18.17 18.96 10.63
C GLN A 50 -18.17 17.89 9.52
N ALA A 51 -17.62 18.21 8.35
CA ALA A 51 -17.51 17.29 7.23
C ALA A 51 -16.55 16.14 7.56
N ALA A 52 -15.37 16.45 8.10
CA ALA A 52 -14.39 15.46 8.54
C ALA A 52 -14.95 14.52 9.60
N LYS A 53 -15.54 15.07 10.67
CA LYS A 53 -16.17 14.28 11.74
C LYS A 53 -17.25 13.34 11.20
N SER A 54 -18.12 13.84 10.32
CA SER A 54 -19.19 13.04 9.74
C SER A 54 -18.66 11.87 8.91
N PHE A 55 -17.58 12.10 8.15
CA PHE A 55 -16.90 11.05 7.39
C PHE A 55 -16.20 10.04 8.31
N LEU A 56 -15.36 10.51 9.24
CA LEU A 56 -14.59 9.67 10.15
C LEU A 56 -15.49 8.81 11.05
N ASN A 57 -16.61 9.34 11.53
CA ASN A 57 -17.58 8.56 12.30
C ASN A 57 -18.16 7.39 11.48
N LYS A 58 -18.52 7.62 10.21
CA LYS A 58 -19.00 6.54 9.32
C LYS A 58 -17.91 5.51 9.04
N LEU A 59 -16.67 5.96 8.84
CA LEU A 59 -15.53 5.08 8.66
C LEU A 59 -15.27 4.22 9.91
N MET A 60 -15.38 4.81 11.10
CA MET A 60 -15.26 4.10 12.37
C MET A 60 -16.37 3.05 12.55
N SER A 61 -17.64 3.42 12.31
CA SER A 61 -18.75 2.45 12.36
C SER A 61 -18.55 1.28 11.38
N HIS A 62 -17.97 1.54 10.21
CA HIS A 62 -17.61 0.48 9.27
C HIS A 62 -16.49 -0.41 9.83
N LEU A 63 -15.44 0.16 10.41
CA LEU A 63 -14.37 -0.61 11.05
C LEU A 63 -14.88 -1.50 12.18
N GLU A 64 -15.75 -0.96 13.03
CA GLU A 64 -16.40 -1.71 14.12
C GLU A 64 -17.27 -2.86 13.59
N ALA A 65 -18.04 -2.62 12.53
CA ALA A 65 -18.85 -3.66 11.89
C ALA A 65 -17.98 -4.76 11.28
N SER A 66 -16.93 -4.39 10.55
CA SER A 66 -15.96 -5.35 9.98
C SER A 66 -15.26 -6.16 11.07
N LYS A 67 -14.85 -5.53 12.18
CA LYS A 67 -14.21 -6.21 13.31
C LYS A 67 -15.15 -7.23 13.96
N LYS A 68 -16.45 -6.91 14.09
CA LYS A 68 -17.47 -7.86 14.59
C LYS A 68 -17.71 -9.01 13.62
N GLN A 69 -17.79 -8.73 12.32
CA GLN A 69 -18.00 -9.76 11.29
C GLN A 69 -16.83 -10.75 11.21
N LEU A 70 -15.61 -10.27 11.45
CA LEU A 70 -14.37 -11.06 11.38
C LEU A 70 -13.83 -11.42 12.77
N ALA A 71 -14.68 -11.46 13.80
CA ALA A 71 -14.25 -11.62 15.18
C ALA A 71 -13.52 -12.96 15.48
N THR A 72 -13.68 -13.97 14.63
CA THR A 72 -12.97 -15.26 14.75
C THR A 72 -11.67 -15.31 13.94
N ASN A 73 -11.34 -14.26 13.18
CA ASN A 73 -10.11 -14.20 12.41
C ASN A 73 -8.98 -13.62 13.28
N GLU A 74 -7.94 -14.43 13.51
CA GLU A 74 -6.79 -14.04 14.33
C GLU A 74 -6.05 -12.81 13.81
N CYS A 75 -6.07 -12.57 12.51
CA CYS A 75 -5.49 -11.37 11.89
C CYS A 75 -6.32 -10.10 12.15
N ILE A 76 -7.52 -10.21 12.72
CA ILE A 76 -8.36 -9.07 13.12
C ILE A 76 -8.36 -8.89 14.65
N THR A 77 -8.27 -9.98 15.40
CA THR A 77 -8.21 -9.94 16.87
C THR A 77 -6.82 -9.62 17.40
N SER A 78 -5.76 -10.00 16.67
CA SER A 78 -4.37 -9.63 16.94
C SER A 78 -3.86 -8.66 15.90
N GLU A 79 -3.61 -7.42 16.33
CA GLU A 79 -3.08 -6.38 15.45
C GLU A 79 -1.72 -6.76 14.86
N THR A 80 -0.86 -7.39 15.67
CA THR A 80 0.45 -7.88 15.23
C THR A 80 0.34 -8.89 14.08
N LEU A 81 -0.57 -9.87 14.18
CA LEU A 81 -0.76 -10.86 13.13
C LEU A 81 -1.34 -10.25 11.86
N GLY A 82 -2.31 -9.35 12.00
CA GLY A 82 -2.92 -8.67 10.86
C GLY A 82 -1.94 -7.77 10.11
N LEU A 83 -1.09 -7.03 10.82
CA LEU A 83 -0.05 -6.21 10.19
C LEU A 83 1.03 -7.07 9.53
N ALA A 84 1.43 -8.18 10.14
CA ALA A 84 2.35 -9.14 9.51
C ALA A 84 1.76 -9.74 8.23
N HIS A 85 0.45 -10.00 8.19
CA HIS A 85 -0.27 -10.46 7.00
C HIS A 85 -0.26 -9.39 5.90
N VAL A 86 -0.59 -8.14 6.23
CA VAL A 86 -0.56 -7.00 5.28
C VAL A 86 0.85 -6.80 4.71
N GLU A 87 1.87 -6.81 5.57
CA GLU A 87 3.28 -6.66 5.15
C GLU A 87 3.70 -7.79 4.20
N SER A 88 3.43 -9.05 4.59
CA SER A 88 3.75 -10.21 3.76
C SER A 88 3.06 -10.15 2.39
N TYR A 89 1.81 -9.70 2.35
CA TYR A 89 1.06 -9.54 1.11
C TYR A 89 1.62 -8.38 0.25
N ALA A 90 2.00 -7.27 0.88
CA ALA A 90 2.62 -6.13 0.20
C ALA A 90 3.96 -6.52 -0.44
N LEU A 91 4.81 -7.26 0.27
CA LEU A 91 6.10 -7.75 -0.22
C LEU A 91 5.93 -8.77 -1.36
N LYS A 92 4.92 -9.64 -1.30
CA LYS A 92 4.59 -10.55 -2.42
C LYS A 92 4.25 -9.77 -3.69
N LEU A 93 3.40 -8.73 -3.59
CA LEU A 93 3.06 -7.88 -4.72
C LEU A 93 4.26 -7.08 -5.24
N PHE A 94 5.09 -6.57 -4.32
CA PHE A 94 6.31 -5.87 -4.66
C PHE A 94 7.28 -6.76 -5.45
N ASN A 95 7.57 -7.97 -4.95
CA ASN A 95 8.47 -8.91 -5.61
C ASN A 95 7.94 -9.34 -6.99
N PHE A 96 6.62 -9.60 -7.09
CA PHE A 96 5.97 -9.88 -8.37
C PHE A 96 6.15 -8.72 -9.37
N ALA A 97 5.99 -7.47 -8.92
CA ALA A 97 6.17 -6.31 -9.78
C ALA A 97 7.65 -6.11 -10.18
N CYS A 98 8.59 -6.28 -9.25
CA CYS A 98 10.04 -6.23 -9.51
C CYS A 98 10.49 -7.28 -10.52
N GLN A 99 10.00 -8.52 -10.41
CA GLN A 99 10.36 -9.57 -11.38
C GLN A 99 9.87 -9.22 -12.80
N ARG A 100 8.68 -8.63 -12.91
CA ARG A 100 8.14 -8.19 -14.20
C ARG A 100 8.90 -6.99 -14.76
N ASP A 101 9.23 -6.02 -13.91
CA ASP A 101 10.07 -4.88 -14.23
C ASP A 101 11.45 -5.31 -14.76
N LEU A 102 12.10 -6.28 -14.12
CA LEU A 102 13.37 -6.86 -14.58
C LEU A 102 13.26 -7.52 -15.96
N ASN A 103 12.10 -8.11 -16.26
CA ASN A 103 11.80 -8.71 -17.57
C ASN A 103 11.29 -7.69 -18.60
N ALA A 104 11.40 -6.38 -18.31
CA ALA A 104 10.87 -5.29 -19.14
C ALA A 104 9.35 -5.39 -19.44
N ASP A 105 8.59 -6.07 -18.57
CA ASP A 105 7.15 -6.15 -18.66
C ASP A 105 6.51 -5.01 -17.87
N PHE A 106 6.21 -3.92 -18.58
CA PHE A 106 5.61 -2.71 -18.03
C PHE A 106 4.08 -2.67 -18.18
N GLY A 107 3.43 -3.83 -18.35
CA GLY A 107 2.00 -3.90 -18.52
C GLY A 107 1.19 -3.38 -17.31
N ARG A 108 -0.12 -3.22 -17.50
CA ARG A 108 -1.07 -2.76 -16.46
C ARG A 108 -0.93 -3.52 -15.15
N ALA A 109 -0.67 -4.83 -15.20
CA ALA A 109 -0.48 -5.66 -14.02
C ALA A 109 0.75 -5.23 -13.20
N THR A 110 1.87 -4.90 -13.85
CA THR A 110 3.10 -4.45 -13.18
C THR A 110 2.87 -3.12 -12.47
N VAL A 111 2.29 -2.15 -13.17
CA VAL A 111 1.96 -0.82 -12.62
C VAL A 111 1.00 -0.95 -11.44
N LYS A 112 -0.07 -1.74 -11.59
CA LYS A 112 -1.05 -1.94 -10.53
C LYS A 112 -0.43 -2.63 -9.31
N SER A 113 0.43 -3.61 -9.51
CA SER A 113 1.11 -4.31 -8.42
C SER A 113 2.08 -3.38 -7.67
N PHE A 114 2.89 -2.56 -8.36
CA PHE A 114 3.73 -1.56 -7.69
C PHE A 114 2.90 -0.53 -6.92
N TYR A 115 1.84 0.01 -7.53
CA TYR A 115 0.97 0.97 -6.87
C TYR A 115 0.35 0.38 -5.59
N THR A 116 -0.24 -0.82 -5.70
CA THR A 116 -0.89 -1.51 -4.58
C THR A 116 0.12 -1.87 -3.49
N ALA A 117 1.30 -2.40 -3.86
CA ALA A 117 2.38 -2.67 -2.92
C ALA A 117 2.81 -1.40 -2.18
N GLY A 118 2.98 -0.28 -2.88
CA GLY A 118 3.32 1.00 -2.27
C GLY A 118 2.29 1.47 -1.23
N VAL A 119 0.99 1.34 -1.54
CA VAL A 119 -0.10 1.68 -0.60
C VAL A 119 -0.10 0.75 0.61
N LEU A 120 0.10 -0.56 0.42
CA LEU A 120 0.10 -1.52 1.51
C LEU A 120 1.37 -1.43 2.38
N LEU A 121 2.51 -1.06 1.80
CA LEU A 121 3.71 -0.72 2.55
C LEU A 121 3.53 0.58 3.34
N ASP A 122 2.80 1.58 2.81
CA ASP A 122 2.37 2.75 3.61
C ASP A 122 1.49 2.29 4.80
N VAL A 123 0.59 1.32 4.63
CA VAL A 123 -0.21 0.75 5.73
C VAL A 123 0.69 0.06 6.76
N ALA A 124 1.56 -0.85 6.34
CA ALA A 124 2.45 -1.61 7.21
C ALA A 124 3.40 -0.70 8.00
N THR A 125 3.96 0.32 7.36
CA THR A 125 4.88 1.29 8.00
C THR A 125 4.17 2.31 8.89
N THR A 126 2.89 2.64 8.63
CA THR A 126 2.13 3.60 9.45
C THR A 126 1.55 2.95 10.70
N LEU A 127 1.01 1.75 10.57
CA LEU A 127 0.33 1.04 11.67
C LEU A 127 1.27 0.10 12.42
N GLY A 128 2.26 -0.45 11.74
CA GLY A 128 3.26 -1.37 12.29
C GLY A 128 4.58 -0.67 12.57
N ASN A 129 5.64 -1.47 12.55
CA ASN A 129 6.99 -1.00 12.86
C ASN A 129 7.74 -0.74 11.55
N PRO A 130 8.02 0.53 11.20
CA PRO A 130 8.83 0.82 10.03
C PRO A 130 10.26 0.30 10.23
N ASN A 131 10.85 -0.19 9.15
CA ASN A 131 12.27 -0.51 9.06
C ASN A 131 12.82 -0.05 7.72
N ASP A 132 14.15 0.02 7.61
CA ASP A 132 14.81 0.59 6.43
C ASP A 132 14.48 -0.16 5.14
N GLU A 133 14.30 -1.48 5.20
CA GLU A 133 13.98 -2.30 4.04
C GLU A 133 12.56 -2.01 3.51
N LEU A 134 11.56 -1.97 4.41
CA LEU A 134 10.18 -1.63 4.07
C LEU A 134 10.08 -0.20 3.54
N GLU A 135 10.82 0.73 4.13
CA GLU A 135 10.90 2.12 3.68
C GLU A 135 11.47 2.24 2.27
N LYS A 136 12.56 1.53 1.97
CA LYS A 136 13.16 1.49 0.63
C LYS A 136 12.21 0.84 -0.39
N ALA A 137 11.59 -0.29 -0.05
CA ALA A 137 10.61 -0.95 -0.90
C ALA A 137 9.41 -0.05 -1.20
N ARG A 138 8.90 0.66 -0.19
CA ARG A 138 7.76 1.59 -0.31
C ARG A 138 8.09 2.73 -1.26
N LYS A 139 9.24 3.38 -1.08
CA LYS A 139 9.71 4.47 -1.94
C LYS A 139 9.89 3.99 -3.38
N TYR A 140 10.56 2.85 -3.57
CA TYR A 140 10.77 2.28 -4.90
C TYR A 140 9.45 1.95 -5.60
N ALA A 141 8.52 1.27 -4.92
CA ALA A 141 7.24 0.87 -5.48
C ALA A 141 6.43 2.08 -5.99
N LYS A 142 6.35 3.14 -5.16
CA LYS A 142 5.62 4.36 -5.49
C LYS A 142 6.28 5.11 -6.66
N TRP A 143 7.61 5.28 -6.60
CA TRP A 143 8.36 5.92 -7.68
C TRP A 143 8.21 5.16 -9.00
N LYS A 144 8.42 3.84 -8.98
CA LYS A 144 8.41 3.01 -10.19
C LYS A 144 7.04 2.97 -10.85
N ALA A 145 5.95 2.90 -10.07
CA ALA A 145 4.60 2.99 -10.61
C ALA A 145 4.37 4.32 -11.36
N VAL A 146 4.75 5.45 -10.76
CA VAL A 146 4.60 6.78 -11.37
C VAL A 146 5.49 6.91 -12.61
N TYR A 147 6.73 6.45 -12.53
CA TYR A 147 7.69 6.47 -13.63
C TYR A 147 7.17 5.71 -14.86
N ILE A 148 6.72 4.46 -14.69
CA ILE A 148 6.18 3.66 -15.80
C ILE A 148 4.98 4.36 -16.45
N ILE A 149 4.05 4.89 -15.63
CA ILE A 149 2.89 5.63 -16.15
C ILE A 149 3.33 6.85 -16.96
N GLN A 150 4.34 7.58 -16.49
CA GLN A 150 4.82 8.78 -17.17
C GLN A 150 5.47 8.45 -18.51
N CYS A 151 6.35 7.44 -18.56
CA CYS A 151 6.95 6.99 -19.80
C CYS A 151 5.87 6.55 -20.81
N GLN A 152 4.88 5.77 -20.37
CA GLN A 152 3.78 5.34 -21.23
C GLN A 152 2.95 6.50 -21.78
N LYS A 153 2.70 7.54 -20.97
CA LYS A 153 2.01 8.76 -21.43
C LYS A 153 2.83 9.55 -22.45
N ASN A 154 4.15 9.52 -22.34
CA ASN A 154 5.07 10.23 -23.24
C ASN A 154 5.46 9.41 -24.48
N GLY A 155 5.06 8.15 -24.59
CA GLY A 155 5.52 7.25 -25.66
C GLY A 155 6.97 6.78 -25.49
N GLU A 156 7.51 6.86 -24.27
CA GLU A 156 8.84 6.40 -23.90
C GLU A 156 8.80 4.96 -23.36
N THR A 157 9.86 4.19 -23.58
CA THR A 157 10.02 2.86 -22.97
C THR A 157 10.68 3.00 -21.60
N PRO A 158 10.04 2.53 -20.50
CA PRO A 158 10.67 2.54 -19.19
C PRO A 158 11.95 1.69 -19.16
N VAL A 159 12.92 2.10 -18.34
CA VAL A 159 14.12 1.30 -18.07
C VAL A 159 13.78 0.18 -17.08
N ALA A 160 14.18 -1.05 -17.39
CA ALA A 160 13.97 -2.23 -16.57
C ALA A 160 14.83 -2.20 -15.29
N GLY A 161 14.27 -2.73 -14.20
CA GLY A 161 14.95 -2.81 -12.91
C GLY A 161 15.17 -1.44 -12.25
N PRO A 162 15.90 -1.38 -11.13
CA PRO A 162 16.34 -0.10 -10.60
C PRO A 162 17.20 0.56 -11.67
N ALA A 163 16.79 1.74 -12.13
CA ALA A 163 17.65 2.56 -12.96
C ALA A 163 19.00 2.68 -12.24
N ALA A 164 20.11 2.67 -12.96
CA ALA A 164 21.39 3.09 -12.42
C ALA A 164 21.29 4.58 -12.06
N ALA A 165 20.55 4.89 -11.00
CA ALA A 165 20.38 6.22 -10.46
C ALA A 165 21.66 6.52 -9.71
N ASN A 166 22.30 7.60 -10.13
CA ASN A 166 23.47 8.24 -9.53
C ASN A 166 23.64 7.92 -8.04
N GLU A 167 24.89 7.62 -7.66
CA GLU A 167 25.39 7.23 -6.33
C GLU A 167 25.04 8.17 -5.16
N ASN A 168 24.17 9.17 -5.37
CA ASN A 168 23.73 10.15 -4.37
C ASN A 168 22.24 10.03 -3.96
N ASP A 169 21.46 9.13 -4.56
CA ASP A 169 20.16 8.73 -4.00
C ASP A 169 20.28 7.30 -3.47
N ASP A 170 20.28 7.17 -2.15
CA ASP A 170 20.39 5.94 -1.36
C ASP A 170 19.18 5.00 -1.57
N LEU A 171 19.04 4.50 -2.80
CA LEU A 171 18.24 3.35 -3.20
C LEU A 171 19.10 2.10 -3.01
N PRO A 172 18.52 0.96 -2.57
CA PRO A 172 19.27 -0.18 -2.09
C PRO A 172 20.12 -0.79 -3.21
N THR A 173 21.34 -0.32 -3.33
CA THR A 173 22.43 -1.09 -3.92
C THR A 173 22.55 -2.35 -3.07
N ARG A 174 22.32 -3.51 -3.72
CA ARG A 174 22.63 -4.87 -3.21
C ARG A 174 21.66 -5.57 -2.25
N ALA A 175 20.45 -5.07 -1.97
CA ALA A 175 19.48 -5.87 -1.17
C ALA A 175 18.85 -7.03 -1.99
N THR A 176 18.82 -6.95 -3.32
CA THR A 176 18.13 -7.95 -4.16
C THR A 176 18.95 -9.22 -4.39
N THR A 177 20.28 -9.17 -4.28
CA THR A 177 21.11 -10.39 -4.38
C THR A 177 20.96 -11.26 -3.13
N ALA A 178 20.65 -10.69 -1.96
CA ALA A 178 20.42 -11.45 -0.73
C ALA A 178 19.04 -12.14 -0.71
N LEU A 179 17.99 -11.51 -1.24
CA LEU A 179 16.64 -12.11 -1.25
C LEU A 179 16.46 -13.24 -2.29
N LEU A 180 17.22 -13.24 -3.39
CA LEU A 180 17.20 -14.34 -4.36
C LEU A 180 17.95 -15.59 -3.88
N ILE A 181 18.91 -15.43 -2.96
CA ILE A 181 19.66 -16.55 -2.38
C ILE A 181 18.93 -17.18 -1.19
N ALA A 182 18.09 -16.42 -0.47
CA ALA A 182 17.40 -16.92 0.72
C ALA A 182 16.17 -17.83 0.46
N ILE A 183 15.77 -18.02 -0.81
CA ILE A 183 14.61 -18.85 -1.20
C ILE A 183 14.98 -19.86 -2.31
N SER A 184 16.27 -20.17 -2.46
CA SER A 184 16.77 -21.31 -3.25
C SER A 184 17.35 -22.36 -2.30
#